data_AF-A0A6A4E254-F1
#
_entry.id   AF-A0A6A4E254-F1
#
_cell.length_a   1.000
_cell.length_b   1.000
_cell.length_c   1.000
_cell.angle_alpha   90.00
_cell.angle_beta   90.00
_cell.angle_gamma   90.00
#
_symmetry.space_group_name_H-M   'P 1'
#
loop_
_entity.id
_entity.type
_entity.pdbx_description
1 polymer ?
#
loop_
_entity_poly.entity_id
_entity_poly.type
_entity_poly.pdbx_seq_one_letter_code
_entity_poly.pdbx_strand_id
1 'polypeptide(L)'
;MLKIRPQICARPAESPPVSAGDSSDIYGTFDGRQVNGDALLSSPAASSLKSAVFRVAGLAGVLLVAGYATSSGFQTLQSVNSVVTLNEQDGAAAGDSPLLHNVALETELNDVEQQLVDGVDAAHIREFLHVYSSKPHIAGSKADYETARYTVEKFESFGLKTEIKEYYTLLSTPVRRRLAILEPKDAAQELNLTEASVAGDACTTDATAEPPFLAYSPSGNVTAPVVYANYGSQQDFQ
;
A
#
# COMPACT_ATOMS: atom_id res chain seq x y z
N MET A 1 -32.77 -3.78 -17.89
CA MET A 1 -31.49 -3.36 -17.28
C MET A 1 -31.61 -3.50 -15.78
N LEU A 2 -31.09 -4.60 -15.23
CA LEU A 2 -31.14 -4.86 -13.78
C LEU A 2 -29.98 -4.11 -13.13
N LYS A 3 -30.27 -3.04 -12.40
CA LYS A 3 -29.28 -2.22 -11.71
C LYS A 3 -28.88 -2.95 -10.41
N ILE A 4 -27.89 -3.82 -10.51
CA ILE A 4 -27.30 -4.50 -9.34
C ILE A 4 -26.51 -3.45 -8.57
N ARG A 5 -27.02 -3.01 -7.42
CA ARG A 5 -26.23 -2.20 -6.49
C ARG A 5 -25.21 -3.12 -5.81
N PRO A 6 -23.90 -2.84 -5.90
CA PRO A 6 -22.93 -3.61 -5.12
C PRO A 6 -23.18 -3.36 -3.64
N GLN A 7 -23.36 -4.44 -2.86
CA GLN A 7 -23.22 -4.38 -1.41
C GLN A 7 -21.73 -4.10 -1.14
N ILE A 8 -21.44 -2.87 -0.74
CA ILE A 8 -20.14 -2.43 -0.21
C ILE A 8 -20.23 -2.66 1.30
N CYS A 9 -19.14 -3.11 1.95
CA CYS A 9 -19.09 -3.15 3.42
C CYS A 9 -19.54 -1.79 3.96
N ALA A 10 -20.67 -1.80 4.68
CA ALA A 10 -21.47 -0.59 4.86
C ALA A 10 -20.70 0.48 5.64
N ARG A 11 -20.74 1.72 5.13
CA ARG A 11 -20.62 2.89 6.01
C ARG A 11 -21.73 2.80 7.07
N PRO A 12 -21.46 3.05 8.36
CA PRO A 12 -22.53 3.38 9.29
C PRO A 12 -23.31 4.59 8.75
N ALA A 13 -24.62 4.63 9.03
CA ALA A 13 -25.55 5.63 8.50
C ALA A 13 -25.04 7.07 8.68
N GLU A 14 -25.26 7.91 7.66
CA GLU A 14 -24.88 9.32 7.51
C GLU A 14 -24.51 10.03 8.82
N SER A 15 -23.21 10.26 9.01
CA SER A 15 -22.74 11.27 9.96
C SER A 15 -23.03 12.67 9.39
N PRO A 16 -23.46 13.63 10.20
CA PRO A 16 -23.72 15.01 9.78
C PRO A 16 -22.44 15.65 9.19
N PRO A 17 -22.55 16.76 8.42
CA PRO A 17 -21.37 17.44 7.88
C PRO A 17 -20.41 17.80 9.01
N VAL A 18 -19.23 17.17 8.99
CA VAL A 18 -18.20 17.33 10.01
C VAL A 18 -17.62 18.74 9.88
N SER A 19 -17.78 19.57 10.91
CA SER A 19 -17.07 20.84 11.02
C SER A 19 -15.57 20.57 11.11
N ALA A 20 -14.75 21.46 10.55
CA ALA A 20 -13.31 21.33 10.33
C ALA A 20 -12.39 21.17 11.58
N GLY A 21 -12.90 20.65 12.71
CA GLY A 21 -12.14 20.52 13.96
C GLY A 21 -12.46 19.31 14.83
N ASP A 22 -13.29 18.36 14.38
CA ASP A 22 -13.62 17.16 15.18
C ASP A 22 -13.24 15.90 14.38
N SER A 23 -12.09 15.30 14.68
CA SER A 23 -11.62 14.12 13.94
C SER A 23 -12.48 12.92 14.33
N SER A 24 -13.42 12.57 13.44
CA SER A 24 -14.26 11.37 13.57
C SER A 24 -13.48 10.04 13.49
N ASP A 25 -12.16 10.09 13.51
CA ASP A 25 -11.28 8.94 13.31
C ASP A 25 -10.84 8.37 14.66
N ILE A 26 -11.50 7.28 15.07
CA ILE A 26 -11.18 6.54 16.32
C ILE A 26 -9.69 6.17 16.41
N TYR A 27 -9.01 6.01 15.28
CA TYR A 27 -7.62 5.56 15.22
C TYR A 27 -6.60 6.70 15.02
N GLY A 28 -7.04 7.95 14.85
CA GLY A 28 -6.15 9.11 14.62
C GLY A 28 -5.14 8.92 13.49
N THR A 29 -5.43 8.00 12.55
CA THR A 29 -4.45 7.53 11.55
C THR A 29 -4.42 8.48 10.35
N PHE A 30 -5.49 9.25 10.15
CA PHE A 30 -5.66 10.15 9.02
C PHE A 30 -5.60 11.63 9.39
N ASP A 31 -5.12 11.99 10.59
CA ASP A 31 -4.86 13.38 10.90
C ASP A 31 -3.59 13.81 10.14
N GLY A 32 -3.78 14.28 8.90
CA GLY A 32 -2.72 14.74 8.01
C GLY A 32 -2.03 16.01 8.51
N ARG A 33 -0.98 16.44 7.79
CA ARG A 33 -0.26 17.69 8.05
C ARG A 33 -1.26 18.87 8.01
N GLN A 34 -1.46 19.52 9.16
CA GLN A 34 -2.30 20.70 9.26
C GLN A 34 -1.57 21.88 8.61
N VAL A 35 -1.96 22.23 7.38
CA VAL A 35 -1.47 23.45 6.73
C VAL A 35 -2.28 24.62 7.27
N ASN A 36 -1.66 25.47 8.09
CA ASN A 36 -2.31 26.70 8.58
C ASN A 36 -2.68 27.58 7.37
N GLY A 37 -3.97 27.90 7.22
CA GLY A 37 -4.56 28.59 6.06
C GLY A 37 -4.11 30.04 5.81
N ASP A 38 -3.17 30.56 6.60
CA ASP A 38 -2.67 31.94 6.47
C ASP A 38 -1.63 32.12 5.35
N ALA A 39 -1.14 31.02 4.74
CA ALA A 39 -0.11 31.08 3.70
C ALA A 39 -0.64 31.29 2.26
N LEU A 40 -1.95 31.24 2.02
CA LEU A 40 -2.53 31.32 0.67
C LEU A 40 -3.08 32.71 0.27
N LEU A 41 -2.76 33.77 1.02
CA LEU A 41 -3.10 35.14 0.66
C LEU A 41 -1.84 36.01 0.54
N SER A 42 -1.08 35.82 -0.54
CA SER A 42 -0.11 36.82 -1.00
C SER A 42 -0.24 37.08 -2.50
N SER A 43 -0.55 38.34 -2.81
CA SER A 43 -0.79 38.99 -4.10
C SER A 43 0.32 38.85 -5.16
N PRO A 44 0.03 39.15 -6.45
CA PRO A 44 0.92 38.87 -7.57
C PRO A 44 2.06 39.89 -7.66
N ALA A 45 3.31 39.42 -7.60
CA ALA A 45 4.46 40.25 -7.93
C ALA A 45 4.68 40.25 -9.45
N ALA A 46 4.43 41.40 -10.07
CA ALA A 46 4.79 41.68 -11.45
C ALA A 46 6.31 41.74 -11.60
N SER A 47 6.91 40.89 -12.44
CA SER A 47 8.30 41.04 -12.87
C SER A 47 8.42 41.21 -14.39
N SER A 48 8.90 42.40 -14.71
CA SER A 48 9.25 43.01 -15.99
C SER A 48 9.98 42.10 -17.00
N LEU A 49 9.53 42.20 -18.25
CA LEU A 49 10.18 41.73 -19.47
C LEU A 49 11.60 42.28 -19.61
N LYS A 50 12.59 41.39 -19.70
CA LYS A 50 13.81 41.65 -20.49
C LYS A 50 14.14 40.45 -21.38
N SER A 51 14.05 40.72 -22.68
CA SER A 51 14.37 39.86 -23.81
C SER A 51 15.88 39.68 -24.01
N ALA A 52 16.30 38.46 -24.36
CA ALA A 52 17.43 38.14 -25.26
C ALA A 52 17.42 36.60 -25.47
N VAL A 53 16.82 36.03 -26.51
CA VAL A 53 17.31 35.89 -27.91
C VAL A 53 18.81 35.61 -28.01
N PHE A 54 19.18 34.33 -28.07
CA PHE A 54 20.26 33.84 -28.92
C PHE A 54 19.82 32.54 -29.60
N ARG A 55 19.95 32.52 -30.92
CA ARG A 55 19.59 31.43 -31.83
C ARG A 55 20.88 30.89 -32.47
N VAL A 56 20.95 29.56 -32.58
CA VAL A 56 21.41 28.78 -33.75
C VAL A 56 22.93 28.56 -33.95
N ALA A 57 23.33 27.28 -33.96
CA ALA A 57 24.08 26.56 -35.00
C ALA A 57 25.21 25.64 -34.45
N GLY A 58 25.18 24.38 -34.85
CA GLY A 58 26.28 23.42 -34.65
C GLY A 58 25.92 22.01 -35.11
N LEU A 59 26.10 21.74 -36.40
CA LEU A 59 25.84 20.50 -37.11
C LEU A 59 26.80 19.35 -36.72
N ALA A 60 26.24 18.13 -36.65
CA ALA A 60 26.68 16.85 -37.23
C ALA A 60 28.17 16.38 -37.22
N GLY A 61 28.34 15.09 -36.89
CA GLY A 61 29.49 14.22 -37.19
C GLY A 61 30.19 13.72 -35.91
N VAL A 62 30.50 12.44 -35.66
CA VAL A 62 30.78 11.28 -36.52
C VAL A 62 30.55 10.00 -35.71
N LEU A 63 30.07 8.95 -36.38
CA LEU A 63 29.83 7.60 -35.89
C LEU A 63 30.80 6.67 -36.66
N LEU A 64 31.69 5.92 -35.97
CA LEU A 64 32.43 4.69 -36.38
C LEU A 64 33.69 4.55 -35.50
N VAL A 65 34.19 3.39 -35.04
CA VAL A 65 33.70 2.03 -34.72
C VAL A 65 34.84 1.31 -33.97
N ALA A 66 34.46 0.41 -33.05
CA ALA A 66 35.13 -0.79 -32.52
C ALA A 66 36.66 -0.89 -32.26
N GLY A 67 36.98 -1.36 -31.06
CA GLY A 67 38.25 -2.01 -30.72
C GLY A 67 38.19 -2.66 -29.33
N TYR A 68 37.88 -3.95 -29.30
CA TYR A 68 37.75 -4.81 -28.11
C TYR A 68 39.09 -4.99 -27.36
N ALA A 69 39.06 -4.97 -26.02
CA ALA A 69 39.60 -6.05 -25.17
C ALA A 69 39.43 -5.73 -23.66
N THR A 70 38.53 -6.49 -23.06
CA THR A 70 38.53 -7.05 -21.70
C THR A 70 39.66 -6.61 -20.73
N SER A 71 39.31 -5.83 -19.72
CA SER A 71 39.74 -6.14 -18.35
C SER A 71 38.66 -5.68 -17.37
N SER A 72 38.33 -6.58 -16.45
CA SER A 72 37.35 -6.50 -15.38
C SER A 72 37.53 -5.25 -14.52
N GLY A 73 36.58 -4.31 -14.63
CA GLY A 73 36.39 -3.20 -13.70
C GLY A 73 34.98 -3.24 -13.14
N PHE A 74 34.77 -4.00 -12.08
CA PHE A 74 33.54 -3.95 -11.28
C PHE A 74 33.56 -2.62 -10.51
N GLN A 75 32.96 -1.56 -11.07
CA GLN A 75 32.72 -0.34 -10.32
C GLN A 75 31.52 -0.57 -9.41
N THR A 76 31.79 -0.76 -8.12
CA THR A 76 30.81 -0.69 -7.04
C THR A 76 30.05 0.63 -7.13
N LEU A 77 28.75 0.55 -7.42
CA LEU A 77 27.82 1.63 -7.08
C LEU A 77 27.83 1.75 -5.56
N GLN A 78 28.40 2.85 -5.05
CA GLN A 78 28.28 3.17 -3.63
C GLN A 78 26.81 3.50 -3.36
N SER A 79 26.12 2.56 -2.71
CA SER A 79 24.89 2.82 -1.97
C SER A 79 25.14 4.00 -1.04
N VAL A 80 24.38 5.08 -1.20
CA VAL A 80 24.25 6.11 -0.18
C VAL A 80 23.47 5.49 0.98
N ASN A 81 24.19 4.83 1.88
CA ASN A 81 23.65 4.44 3.16
C ASN A 81 23.45 5.72 3.98
N SER A 82 22.22 6.23 4.03
CA SER A 82 21.79 7.15 5.07
C SER A 82 21.80 6.38 6.39
N VAL A 83 22.92 6.43 7.10
CA VAL A 83 23.03 5.96 8.48
C VAL A 83 22.28 6.96 9.34
N VAL A 84 21.10 6.57 9.83
CA VAL A 84 20.42 7.26 10.92
C VAL A 84 21.23 7.02 12.19
N THR A 85 21.96 8.01 12.67
CA THR A 85 22.57 7.99 14.01
C THR A 85 21.51 8.34 15.03
N LEU A 86 21.05 7.33 15.77
CA LEU A 86 20.20 7.52 16.95
C LEU A 86 21.09 8.05 18.08
N ASN A 87 21.04 9.37 18.31
CA ASN A 87 21.62 9.94 19.53
C ASN A 87 20.57 9.85 20.64
N GLU A 88 20.79 8.91 21.55
CA GLU A 88 20.08 8.80 22.82
C GLU A 88 20.53 9.97 23.71
N GLN A 89 19.71 11.02 23.83
CA GLN A 89 19.88 12.05 24.84
C GLN A 89 18.84 11.86 25.93
N ASP A 90 19.31 11.31 27.06
CA ASP A 90 18.59 11.26 28.33
C ASP A 90 18.09 12.64 28.75
N GLY A 91 16.77 12.77 28.91
CA GLY A 91 16.15 14.01 29.37
C GLY A 91 14.63 13.88 29.49
N ALA A 92 14.16 13.18 30.52
CA ALA A 92 12.75 13.00 30.81
C ALA A 92 12.03 14.33 31.09
N ALA A 93 11.07 14.69 30.23
CA ALA A 93 9.98 15.60 30.54
C ALA A 93 8.65 14.89 30.23
N ALA A 94 7.80 14.78 31.24
CA ALA A 94 6.50 14.12 31.17
C ALA A 94 5.54 14.94 30.27
N GLY A 95 5.20 14.40 29.11
CA GLY A 95 4.21 14.99 28.20
C GLY A 95 4.27 14.46 26.76
N ASP A 96 5.44 14.01 26.31
CA ASP A 96 5.62 13.63 24.91
C ASP A 96 5.28 12.16 24.67
N SER A 97 4.18 11.93 23.96
CA SER A 97 3.86 10.61 23.41
C SER A 97 4.99 10.21 22.44
N PRO A 98 5.72 9.12 22.69
CA PRO A 98 6.91 8.76 21.89
C PRO A 98 6.60 8.42 20.42
N LEU A 99 5.32 8.34 20.05
CA LEU A 99 4.87 8.04 18.69
C LEU A 99 4.66 9.27 17.81
N LEU A 100 4.75 10.49 18.36
CA LEU A 100 4.83 11.71 17.56
C LEU A 100 6.28 12.18 17.48
N HIS A 101 7.13 11.37 16.85
CA HIS A 101 8.40 11.89 16.38
C HIS A 101 8.11 12.80 15.18
N ASN A 102 8.16 14.11 15.43
CA ASN A 102 8.32 15.09 14.36
C ASN A 102 9.62 14.74 13.65
N VAL A 103 9.53 14.04 12.51
CA VAL A 103 10.67 13.87 11.61
C VAL A 103 11.01 15.26 11.12
N ALA A 104 11.96 15.91 11.78
CA ALA A 104 12.55 17.14 11.30
C ALA A 104 13.14 16.81 9.93
N LEU A 105 12.55 17.36 8.87
CA LEU A 105 13.12 17.29 7.54
C LEU A 105 14.46 18.03 7.63
N GLU A 106 15.57 17.29 7.66
CA GLU A 106 16.92 17.89 7.63
C GLU A 106 17.24 18.56 6.28
N THR A 107 16.34 18.43 5.31
CA THR A 107 16.45 19.00 3.97
C THR A 107 15.38 20.07 3.78
N GLU A 108 15.81 21.31 3.53
CA GLU A 108 14.95 22.39 3.07
C GLU A 108 14.28 21.98 1.74
N LEU A 109 12.95 21.93 1.72
CA LEU A 109 12.18 21.59 0.52
C LEU A 109 12.14 22.78 -0.43
N ASN A 110 12.36 22.54 -1.72
CA ASN A 110 12.08 23.56 -2.73
C ASN A 110 10.57 23.76 -2.94
N ASP A 111 10.18 24.83 -3.63
CA ASP A 111 8.76 25.20 -3.82
C ASP A 111 7.91 24.06 -4.42
N VAL A 112 8.48 23.26 -5.34
CA VAL A 112 7.77 22.16 -6.01
C VAL A 112 7.60 20.97 -5.05
N GLU A 113 8.64 20.66 -4.29
CA GLU A 113 8.59 19.61 -3.26
C GLU A 113 7.61 19.98 -2.15
N GLN A 114 7.61 21.24 -1.72
CA GLN A 114 6.67 21.75 -0.73
C GLN A 114 5.24 21.67 -1.24
N GLN A 115 4.99 22.10 -2.49
CA GLN A 115 3.67 21.98 -3.12
C GLN A 115 3.20 20.52 -3.24
N LEU A 116 4.09 19.58 -3.53
CA LEU A 116 3.76 18.16 -3.59
C LEU A 116 3.37 17.63 -2.20
N VAL A 117 4.16 17.95 -1.17
CA VAL A 117 3.89 17.53 0.22
C VAL A 117 2.58 18.11 0.73
N ASP A 118 2.34 19.40 0.48
CA ASP A 118 1.11 20.09 0.90
C ASP A 118 -0.12 19.65 0.09
N GLY A 119 0.08 19.10 -1.11
CA GLY A 119 -0.99 18.53 -1.94
C GLY A 119 -1.48 17.16 -1.46
N VAL A 120 -0.82 16.52 -0.49
CA VAL A 120 -1.24 15.24 0.06
C VAL A 120 -2.34 15.45 1.10
N ASP A 121 -3.57 15.12 0.73
CA ASP A 121 -4.75 15.22 1.58
C ASP A 121 -5.14 13.85 2.16
N ALA A 122 -5.16 13.75 3.49
CA ALA A 122 -5.52 12.54 4.20
C ALA A 122 -6.99 12.12 4.00
N ALA A 123 -7.90 13.05 3.71
CA ALA A 123 -9.29 12.73 3.40
C ALA A 123 -9.40 11.89 2.11
N HIS A 124 -8.61 12.23 1.09
CA HIS A 124 -8.53 11.42 -0.14
C HIS A 124 -7.91 10.05 0.11
N ILE A 125 -6.85 9.95 0.93
CA ILE A 125 -6.25 8.66 1.29
C ILE A 125 -7.28 7.76 1.97
N ARG A 126 -8.04 8.30 2.94
CA ARG A 126 -9.12 7.59 3.62
C ARG A 126 -10.19 7.09 2.65
N GLU A 127 -10.61 7.94 1.71
CA GLU A 127 -11.58 7.56 0.67
C GLU A 127 -11.04 6.43 -0.21
N PHE A 128 -9.81 6.55 -0.71
CA PHE A 128 -9.19 5.53 -1.56
C PHE A 128 -9.06 4.20 -0.81
N LEU A 129 -8.54 4.23 0.41
CA LEU A 129 -8.42 3.02 1.23
C LEU A 129 -9.77 2.37 1.43
N HIS A 130 -10.82 3.13 1.76
CA HIS A 130 -12.15 2.57 1.94
C HIS A 130 -12.67 1.86 0.70
N VAL A 131 -12.46 2.41 -0.50
CA VAL A 131 -12.83 1.73 -1.75
C VAL A 131 -12.03 0.44 -1.91
N TYR A 132 -10.70 0.51 -1.78
CA TYR A 132 -9.80 -0.63 -1.96
C TYR A 132 -9.97 -1.72 -0.89
N SER A 133 -10.46 -1.43 0.31
CA SER A 133 -10.64 -2.42 1.38
C SER A 133 -12.08 -2.90 1.56
N SER A 134 -13.02 -2.38 0.78
CA SER A 134 -14.45 -2.63 0.98
C SER A 134 -14.91 -4.05 0.63
N LYS A 135 -14.10 -4.82 -0.12
CA LYS A 135 -14.42 -6.17 -0.59
C LYS A 135 -13.16 -7.02 -0.74
N PRO A 136 -13.25 -8.34 -0.54
CA PRO A 136 -12.21 -9.27 -0.96
C PRO A 136 -11.95 -9.18 -2.47
N HIS A 137 -10.68 -9.08 -2.87
CA HIS A 137 -10.27 -8.94 -4.27
C HIS A 137 -9.01 -9.75 -4.59
N ILE A 138 -9.02 -11.05 -4.26
CA ILE A 138 -7.90 -11.95 -4.57
C ILE A 138 -7.54 -11.89 -6.07
N ALA A 139 -6.24 -11.99 -6.37
CA ALA A 139 -5.71 -11.92 -7.73
C ALA A 139 -6.48 -12.84 -8.69
N GLY A 140 -6.87 -12.29 -9.85
CA GLY A 140 -7.60 -13.01 -10.90
C GLY A 140 -9.11 -13.14 -10.65
N SER A 141 -9.63 -12.63 -9.52
CA SER A 141 -11.07 -12.56 -9.28
C SER A 141 -11.74 -11.42 -10.06
N LYS A 142 -13.06 -11.45 -10.13
CA LYS A 142 -13.83 -10.34 -10.72
C LYS A 142 -13.63 -9.02 -9.93
N ALA A 143 -13.55 -9.10 -8.60
CA ALA A 143 -13.38 -7.95 -7.72
C ALA A 143 -11.99 -7.31 -7.88
N ASP A 144 -10.96 -8.12 -8.12
CA ASP A 144 -9.61 -7.65 -8.49
C ASP A 144 -9.65 -6.82 -9.77
N TYR A 145 -10.32 -7.32 -10.82
CA TYR A 145 -10.49 -6.55 -12.06
C TYR A 145 -11.30 -5.25 -11.88
N GLU A 146 -12.37 -5.28 -11.08
CA GLU A 146 -13.15 -4.08 -10.74
C GLU A 146 -12.27 -3.03 -10.02
N THR A 147 -11.37 -3.48 -9.15
CA THR A 147 -10.40 -2.64 -8.44
C THR A 147 -9.35 -2.05 -9.38
N ALA A 148 -8.83 -2.84 -10.32
CA ALA A 148 -7.92 -2.35 -11.36
C ALA A 148 -8.58 -1.27 -12.24
N ARG A 149 -9.85 -1.46 -12.60
CA ARG A 149 -10.63 -0.46 -13.36
C ARG A 149 -10.81 0.84 -12.59
N TYR A 150 -11.11 0.76 -11.29
CA TYR A 150 -11.19 1.95 -10.44
C TYR A 150 -9.88 2.75 -10.45
N THR A 151 -8.73 2.07 -10.39
CA THR A 151 -7.42 2.72 -10.51
C THR A 151 -7.23 3.42 -11.86
N VAL A 152 -7.66 2.80 -12.97
CA VAL A 152 -7.63 3.44 -14.30
C VAL A 152 -8.45 4.72 -14.30
N GLU A 153 -9.69 4.64 -13.80
CA GLU A 153 -10.60 5.81 -13.75
C GLU A 153 -10.00 6.95 -12.93
N LYS A 154 -9.36 6.65 -11.79
CA LYS A 154 -8.68 7.67 -10.98
C LYS A 154 -7.46 8.25 -11.69
N PHE A 155 -6.61 7.44 -12.28
CA PHE A 155 -5.41 7.94 -12.97
C PHE A 155 -5.76 8.80 -14.19
N GLU A 156 -6.75 8.40 -14.98
CA GLU A 156 -7.26 9.20 -16.09
C GLU A 156 -7.84 10.53 -15.59
N SER A 157 -8.56 10.53 -14.45
CA SER A 157 -9.08 11.76 -13.84
C SER A 157 -7.97 12.72 -13.37
N PHE A 158 -6.78 12.20 -13.07
CA PHE A 158 -5.60 12.99 -12.71
C PHE A 158 -4.80 13.46 -13.94
N GLY A 159 -5.26 13.15 -15.15
CA GLY A 159 -4.61 13.53 -16.41
C GLY A 159 -3.49 12.58 -16.85
N LEU A 160 -3.40 11.38 -16.26
CA LEU A 160 -2.43 10.36 -16.68
C LEU A 160 -2.96 9.54 -17.85
N LYS A 161 -2.07 9.16 -18.77
CA LYS A 161 -2.37 8.17 -19.80
C LYS A 161 -2.23 6.78 -19.18
N THR A 162 -3.32 6.03 -19.10
CA THR A 162 -3.36 4.75 -18.39
C THR A 162 -3.87 3.62 -19.29
N GLU A 163 -3.36 2.41 -19.06
CA GLU A 163 -3.80 1.19 -19.73
C GLU A 163 -3.69 0.00 -18.78
N ILE A 164 -4.55 -1.01 -18.97
CA ILE A 164 -4.45 -2.29 -18.27
C ILE A 164 -3.61 -3.24 -19.12
N LYS A 165 -2.56 -3.82 -18.53
CA LYS A 165 -1.78 -4.89 -19.13
C LYS A 165 -2.16 -6.22 -18.48
N GLU A 166 -2.66 -7.13 -19.31
CA GLU A 166 -3.09 -8.46 -18.87
C GLU A 166 -1.95 -9.48 -19.03
N TYR A 167 -1.78 -10.32 -18.01
CA TYR A 167 -0.84 -11.44 -18.02
C TYR A 167 -1.55 -12.70 -17.53
N TYR A 168 -1.24 -13.83 -18.16
CA TYR A 168 -1.76 -15.14 -17.76
C TYR A 168 -0.71 -15.84 -16.90
N THR A 169 -0.91 -15.77 -15.58
CA THR A 169 0.00 -16.35 -14.59
C THR A 169 -0.61 -17.60 -13.95
N LEU A 170 0.26 -18.45 -13.39
CA LEU A 170 -0.19 -19.59 -12.61
C LEU A 170 -0.63 -19.10 -11.22
N LEU A 171 -1.93 -19.17 -10.95
CA LEU A 171 -2.50 -18.89 -9.63
C LEU A 171 -2.96 -20.19 -8.97
N SER A 172 -3.05 -20.17 -7.63
CA SER A 172 -3.50 -21.30 -6.82
C SER A 172 -4.63 -20.82 -5.92
N THR A 173 -5.79 -21.46 -6.01
CA THR A 173 -6.96 -21.22 -5.15
C THR A 173 -7.48 -22.54 -4.58
N PRO A 174 -8.08 -22.53 -3.37
CA PRO A 174 -8.54 -23.75 -2.73
C PRO A 174 -9.85 -24.26 -3.35
N VAL A 175 -9.92 -25.56 -3.62
CA VAL A 175 -11.19 -26.21 -4.03
C VAL A 175 -11.86 -26.88 -2.83
N ARG A 176 -11.07 -27.58 -2.01
CA ARG A 176 -11.51 -28.27 -0.78
C ARG A 176 -10.37 -28.25 0.22
N ARG A 177 -10.73 -28.18 1.50
CA ARG A 177 -9.81 -28.22 2.63
C ARG A 177 -10.45 -28.96 3.78
N ARG A 178 -9.67 -29.72 4.54
CA ARG A 178 -10.12 -30.49 5.68
C ARG A 178 -8.94 -30.75 6.61
N LEU A 179 -9.16 -30.56 7.90
CA LEU A 179 -8.21 -30.94 8.95
C LEU A 179 -9.01 -31.61 10.07
N ALA A 180 -8.61 -32.81 10.46
CA ALA A 180 -9.31 -33.57 11.47
C ALA A 180 -8.34 -34.38 12.33
N ILE A 181 -8.66 -34.47 13.62
CA ILE A 181 -8.07 -35.43 14.54
C ILE A 181 -8.85 -36.72 14.35
N LEU A 182 -8.15 -37.81 14.00
CA LEU A 182 -8.78 -39.12 13.78
C LEU A 182 -8.62 -40.05 14.99
N GLU A 183 -7.48 -39.94 15.69
CA GLU A 183 -7.16 -40.75 16.86
C GLU A 183 -6.54 -39.89 17.98
N PRO A 184 -6.77 -40.25 19.26
CA PRO A 184 -7.65 -41.34 19.72
C PRO A 184 -9.14 -41.05 19.49
N LYS A 185 -10.00 -42.07 19.46
CA LYS A 185 -11.42 -41.95 19.06
C LYS A 185 -12.21 -40.96 19.91
N ASP A 186 -11.87 -40.88 21.18
CA ASP A 186 -12.41 -39.98 22.20
C ASP A 186 -12.03 -38.51 21.97
N ALA A 187 -10.97 -38.23 21.21
CA ALA A 187 -10.58 -36.89 20.79
C ALA A 187 -10.88 -36.62 19.29
N ALA A 188 -11.50 -37.58 18.59
CA ALA A 188 -11.72 -37.49 17.16
C ALA A 188 -12.71 -36.35 16.84
N GLN A 189 -12.27 -35.39 16.03
CA GLN A 189 -13.06 -34.22 15.66
C GLN A 189 -12.52 -33.59 14.36
N GLU A 190 -13.41 -32.98 13.60
CA GLU A 190 -13.03 -32.13 12.47
C GLU A 190 -12.84 -30.69 12.96
N LEU A 191 -11.72 -30.07 12.59
CA LEU A 191 -11.40 -28.72 13.04
C LEU A 191 -12.10 -27.69 12.16
N ASN A 192 -12.69 -26.68 12.80
CA ASN A 192 -13.23 -25.54 12.07
C ASN A 192 -12.09 -24.68 11.53
N LEU A 193 -12.01 -24.56 10.21
CA LEU A 193 -10.97 -23.80 9.53
C LEU A 193 -11.47 -22.41 9.07
N THR A 194 -12.68 -22.02 9.43
CA THR A 194 -13.25 -20.72 9.07
C THR A 194 -12.92 -19.69 10.15
N GLU A 195 -12.53 -18.49 9.71
CA GLU A 195 -12.32 -17.36 10.61
C GLU A 195 -13.63 -16.99 11.32
N ALA A 196 -13.52 -16.61 12.59
CA ALA A 196 -14.69 -16.19 13.36
C ALA A 196 -15.16 -14.81 12.88
N SER A 197 -16.47 -14.64 12.70
CA SER A 197 -17.02 -13.31 12.44
C SER A 197 -17.03 -12.45 13.70
N VAL A 198 -16.87 -11.14 13.49
CA VAL A 198 -16.90 -10.13 14.55
C VAL A 198 -18.23 -9.38 14.48
N ALA A 199 -18.96 -9.36 15.59
CA ALA A 199 -20.27 -8.69 15.65
C ALA A 199 -20.12 -7.18 15.37
N GLY A 200 -20.91 -6.67 14.42
CA GLY A 200 -20.85 -5.28 14.00
C GLY A 200 -19.82 -4.98 12.91
N ASP A 201 -18.99 -5.96 12.52
CA ASP A 201 -18.06 -5.83 11.40
C ASP A 201 -18.52 -6.68 10.20
N ALA A 202 -19.13 -6.01 9.22
CA ALA A 202 -19.60 -6.64 8.00
C ALA A 202 -18.47 -7.28 7.18
N CYS A 203 -17.24 -6.77 7.27
CA CYS A 203 -16.08 -7.27 6.52
C CYS A 203 -15.74 -8.72 6.90
N THR A 204 -16.04 -9.12 8.13
CA THR A 204 -15.76 -10.48 8.65
C THR A 204 -16.80 -11.53 8.23
N THR A 205 -17.81 -11.13 7.45
CA THR A 205 -18.93 -11.99 7.06
C THR A 205 -19.10 -12.12 5.55
N ASP A 206 -18.20 -11.54 4.75
CA ASP A 206 -18.27 -11.59 3.29
C ASP A 206 -17.99 -13.02 2.77
N ALA A 207 -19.03 -13.65 2.22
CA ALA A 207 -18.95 -15.01 1.69
C ALA A 207 -18.09 -15.14 0.41
N THR A 208 -17.68 -14.02 -0.19
CA THR A 208 -16.75 -14.00 -1.33
C THR A 208 -15.28 -14.05 -0.91
N ALA A 209 -14.98 -13.92 0.39
CA ALA A 209 -13.63 -14.09 0.92
C ALA A 209 -13.17 -15.55 0.74
N GLU A 210 -11.96 -15.72 0.19
CA GLU A 210 -11.35 -17.03 0.08
C GLU A 210 -11.03 -17.59 1.47
N PRO A 211 -11.28 -18.88 1.72
CA PRO A 211 -10.93 -19.48 2.99
C PRO A 211 -9.41 -19.53 3.19
N PRO A 212 -8.92 -19.65 4.44
CA PRO A 212 -7.51 -19.87 4.70
C PRO A 212 -6.95 -21.10 3.96
N PHE A 213 -5.84 -20.89 3.24
CA PHE A 213 -5.11 -21.92 2.49
C PHE A 213 -3.63 -21.53 2.29
N LEU A 214 -2.80 -22.51 1.91
CA LEU A 214 -1.41 -22.29 1.51
C LEU A 214 -1.29 -22.35 -0.01
N ALA A 215 -1.06 -21.20 -0.64
CA ALA A 215 -0.90 -21.12 -2.08
C ALA A 215 0.26 -22.00 -2.56
N TYR A 216 0.05 -22.68 -3.70
CA TYR A 216 0.99 -23.61 -4.33
C TYR A 216 1.26 -24.92 -3.56
N SER A 217 0.57 -25.18 -2.45
CA SER A 217 0.59 -26.50 -1.82
C SER A 217 0.05 -27.57 -2.78
N PRO A 218 0.70 -28.74 -2.89
CA PRO A 218 0.13 -29.85 -3.65
C PRO A 218 -1.19 -30.31 -3.04
N SER A 219 -2.11 -30.77 -3.89
CA SER A 219 -3.32 -31.43 -3.43
C SER A 219 -3.00 -32.83 -2.91
N GLY A 220 -3.54 -33.20 -1.76
CA GLY A 220 -3.34 -34.52 -1.18
C GLY A 220 -4.22 -34.78 0.03
N ASN A 221 -4.32 -36.06 0.42
CA ASN A 221 -4.92 -36.50 1.67
C ASN A 221 -3.87 -37.31 2.43
N VAL A 222 -3.40 -36.78 3.55
CA VAL A 222 -2.33 -37.37 4.35
C VAL A 222 -2.83 -37.58 5.77
N THR A 223 -2.55 -38.74 6.34
CA THR A 223 -2.83 -39.09 7.73
C THR A 223 -1.53 -39.53 8.39
N ALA A 224 -1.10 -38.82 9.43
CA ALA A 224 0.14 -39.07 10.13
C ALA A 224 0.07 -38.52 11.56
N PRO A 225 0.96 -38.97 12.47
CA PRO A 225 1.15 -38.33 13.77
C PRO A 225 1.57 -36.87 13.63
N VAL A 226 1.09 -36.02 14.56
CA VAL A 226 1.46 -34.60 14.60
C VAL A 226 2.71 -34.42 15.45
N VAL A 227 3.67 -33.64 14.96
CA VAL A 227 4.87 -33.22 15.68
C VAL A 227 4.93 -31.69 15.66
N TYR A 228 5.15 -31.08 16.83
CA TYR A 228 5.38 -29.64 16.92
C TYR A 228 6.85 -29.33 16.64
N ALA A 229 7.12 -28.48 15.66
CA ALA A 229 8.46 -28.14 15.19
C ALA A 229 8.71 -26.62 15.21
N ASN A 230 8.30 -25.94 16.30
CA ASN A 230 8.55 -24.52 16.52
C ASN A 230 8.24 -23.63 15.28
N TYR A 231 9.22 -22.93 14.71
CA TYR A 231 9.06 -22.08 13.53
C TYR A 231 9.28 -22.82 12.20
N GLY A 232 9.66 -24.10 12.23
CA GLY A 232 9.99 -24.88 11.04
C GLY A 232 11.33 -24.46 10.40
N SER A 233 12.25 -23.88 11.18
CA SER A 233 13.61 -23.61 10.70
C SER A 233 14.44 -24.88 10.59
N GLN A 234 15.55 -24.84 9.85
CA GLN A 234 16.44 -26.00 9.74
C GLN A 234 16.95 -26.48 11.10
N GLN A 235 17.25 -25.55 12.02
CA GLN A 235 17.72 -25.84 13.37
C GLN A 235 16.66 -26.51 14.23
N ASP A 236 15.37 -26.19 14.02
CA ASP A 236 14.27 -26.82 14.77
C ASP A 236 14.11 -28.32 14.47
N PHE A 237 14.70 -28.80 13.35
CA PHE A 237 14.63 -30.21 12.93
C PHE A 237 15.89 -31.03 13.24
N GLN A 238 16.98 -30.42 13.71
CA GLN A 238 18.26 -31.08 14.02
C GLN A 238 18.30 -31.57 15.47
#